data_AF-A0AA38IJ63-F1
#
_entry.id   AF-A0AA38IJ63-F1
#
_cell.length_a   1.000
_cell.length_b   1.000
_cell.length_c   1.000
_cell.angle_alpha   90.00
_cell.angle_beta   90.00
_cell.angle_gamma   90.00
#
_symmetry.space_group_name_H-M   'P 1'
#
loop_
_entity.id
_entity.type
_entity.pdbx_description
1 polymer ?
#
loop_
_entity_poly.entity_id
_entity_poly.type
_entity_poly.pdbx_seq_one_letter_code
_entity_poly.pdbx_strand_id
1 'polypeptide(L)'
;MTGERYRQQILEPFIQQLDDEELQLGYFQQDGATAHTARATLEYLQQHYDDRVISLGVQHAFPPRSPDLTPLDFSIFGYLKDKVFQRQMNNLAELQHEIERWVQSIDGRMLQNIFESKKKRVNMCLELNGEHFQHLL
;
A
#
# COMPACT_ATOMS: atom_id res chain seq x y z
N MET A 1 -14.59 -2.66 -6.92
CA MET A 1 -13.71 -1.85 -7.81
C MET A 1 -13.37 -2.69 -9.03
N THR A 2 -13.44 -2.17 -10.26
CA THR A 2 -12.94 -2.88 -11.47
C THR A 2 -11.52 -2.43 -11.77
N GLY A 3 -10.76 -3.21 -12.57
CA GLY A 3 -9.41 -2.81 -12.98
C GLY A 3 -9.39 -1.50 -13.78
N GLU A 4 -10.39 -1.27 -14.63
CA GLU A 4 -10.54 0.00 -15.35
C GLU A 4 -10.75 1.18 -14.41
N ARG A 5 -11.68 1.06 -13.45
CA ARG A 5 -11.96 2.11 -12.48
C ARG A 5 -10.74 2.39 -11.60
N TYR A 6 -10.00 1.34 -11.23
CA TYR A 6 -8.75 1.48 -10.47
C TYR A 6 -7.69 2.26 -11.26
N ARG A 7 -7.49 1.97 -12.55
CA ARG A 7 -6.55 2.74 -13.38
C ARG A 7 -6.96 4.20 -13.50
N GLN A 8 -8.20 4.48 -13.94
CA GLN A 8 -8.64 5.84 -14.28
C GLN A 8 -8.86 6.73 -13.04
N GLN A 9 -9.36 6.18 -11.94
CA GLN A 9 -9.76 6.99 -10.78
C GLN A 9 -8.73 7.01 -9.66
N ILE A 10 -7.78 6.06 -9.66
CA ILE A 10 -6.79 5.93 -8.58
C ILE A 10 -5.37 6.07 -9.13
N LEU A 11 -4.95 5.18 -10.05
CA LEU A 11 -3.55 5.15 -10.49
C LEU A 11 -3.17 6.36 -11.34
N GLU A 12 -3.98 6.72 -12.33
CA GLU A 12 -3.71 7.85 -13.21
C GLU A 12 -3.57 9.18 -12.44
N PRO A 13 -4.54 9.59 -11.59
CA PRO A 13 -4.37 10.81 -10.80
C PRO A 13 -3.25 10.70 -9.76
N PHE A 14 -2.94 9.50 -9.24
CA PHE A 14 -1.81 9.30 -8.34
C PHE A 14 -0.47 9.53 -9.05
N ILE A 15 -0.27 8.90 -10.21
CA ILE A 15 0.98 9.01 -10.99
C ILE A 15 1.20 10.46 -11.46
N GLN A 16 0.14 11.18 -11.80
CA GLN A 16 0.22 12.59 -12.20
C GLN A 16 0.67 13.53 -11.06
N GLN A 17 0.66 13.09 -9.80
CA GLN A 17 1.13 13.87 -8.65
C GLN A 17 2.62 13.66 -8.35
N LEU A 18 3.24 12.64 -8.94
CA LEU A 18 4.63 12.27 -8.65
C LEU A 18 5.61 13.04 -9.53
N ASP A 19 6.78 13.34 -8.98
CA ASP A 19 7.88 13.90 -9.76
C ASP A 19 8.68 12.83 -10.53
N ASP A 20 9.60 13.29 -11.39
CA ASP A 20 10.42 12.40 -12.21
C ASP A 20 11.32 11.49 -11.36
N GLU A 21 11.81 11.95 -10.20
CA GLU A 21 12.67 11.16 -9.33
C GLU A 21 11.87 10.04 -8.66
N GLU A 22 10.67 10.34 -8.17
CA GLU A 22 9.74 9.36 -7.58
C GLU A 22 9.37 8.27 -8.58
N LEU A 23 9.10 8.64 -9.85
CA LEU A 23 8.78 7.68 -10.91
C LEU A 23 10.00 6.87 -11.34
N GLN A 24 11.17 7.49 -11.44
CA GLN A 24 12.39 6.87 -11.95
C GLN A 24 13.19 6.08 -10.92
N LEU A 25 12.98 6.29 -9.62
CA LEU A 25 13.70 5.58 -8.56
C LEU A 25 12.76 4.72 -7.71
N GLY A 26 11.46 5.02 -7.70
CA GLY A 26 10.47 4.33 -6.89
C GLY A 26 10.13 2.92 -7.38
N TYR A 27 9.81 2.06 -6.41
CA TYR A 27 9.14 0.78 -6.66
C TYR A 27 7.66 0.90 -6.29
N PHE A 28 6.78 0.41 -7.16
CA PHE A 28 5.34 0.38 -6.91
C PHE A 28 4.94 -0.98 -6.34
N GLN A 29 4.40 -1.03 -5.12
CA GLN A 29 3.91 -2.27 -4.51
C GLN A 29 2.39 -2.25 -4.36
N GLN A 30 1.73 -3.35 -4.74
CA GLN A 30 0.30 -3.59 -4.48
C GLN A 30 0.01 -5.07 -4.18
N ASP A 31 -1.13 -5.32 -3.53
CA ASP A 31 -1.57 -6.68 -3.19
C ASP A 31 -2.18 -7.44 -4.40
N GLY A 32 -2.62 -8.68 -4.16
CA GLY A 32 -3.18 -9.57 -5.18
C GLY A 32 -4.66 -9.36 -5.51
N ALA A 33 -5.27 -8.20 -5.21
CA ALA A 33 -6.68 -7.98 -5.53
C ALA A 33 -6.93 -8.04 -7.06
N THR A 34 -8.10 -8.54 -7.47
CA THR A 34 -8.41 -8.78 -8.90
C THR A 34 -8.28 -7.54 -9.79
N ALA A 35 -8.59 -6.35 -9.26
CA ALA A 35 -8.44 -5.09 -10.01
C ALA A 35 -6.96 -4.72 -10.23
N HIS A 36 -6.09 -5.07 -9.28
CA HIS A 36 -4.67 -4.78 -9.25
C HIS A 36 -3.90 -5.71 -10.19
N THR A 37 -4.30 -6.98 -10.25
CA THR A 37 -3.65 -8.02 -11.06
C THR A 37 -4.28 -8.20 -12.45
N ALA A 38 -5.27 -7.38 -12.82
CA ALA A 38 -5.82 -7.40 -14.17
C ALA A 38 -4.70 -7.05 -15.18
N ARG A 39 -4.64 -7.77 -16.30
CA ARG A 39 -3.58 -7.60 -17.32
C ARG A 39 -3.35 -6.14 -17.71
N ALA A 40 -4.42 -5.42 -18.05
CA ALA A 40 -4.33 -4.00 -18.42
C ALA A 40 -3.85 -3.09 -17.28
N THR A 41 -4.07 -3.47 -16.01
CA THR A 41 -3.55 -2.75 -14.84
C THR A 41 -2.06 -3.00 -14.66
N LEU A 42 -1.60 -4.24 -14.79
CA LEU A 42 -0.18 -4.56 -14.71
C LEU A 42 0.62 -3.92 -15.85
N GLU A 43 0.11 -4.01 -17.09
CA GLU A 43 0.70 -3.35 -18.26
C GLU A 43 0.81 -1.84 -18.06
N TYR A 44 -0.23 -1.20 -17.53
CA TYR A 44 -0.21 0.24 -17.22
C TYR A 44 0.87 0.59 -16.18
N LEU A 45 0.98 -0.16 -15.08
CA LEU A 45 2.02 0.09 -14.08
C LEU A 45 3.43 -0.12 -14.66
N GLN A 46 3.63 -1.16 -15.46
CA GLN A 46 4.92 -1.44 -16.10
C GLN A 46 5.33 -0.38 -17.13
N GLN A 47 4.38 0.34 -17.73
CA GLN A 47 4.71 1.50 -18.59
C GLN A 47 5.31 2.67 -17.83
N HIS A 48 5.03 2.79 -16.52
CA HIS A 48 5.51 3.88 -15.68
C HIS A 48 6.69 3.48 -14.79
N TYR A 49 6.75 2.22 -14.37
CA TYR A 49 7.71 1.71 -13.38
C TYR A 49 8.62 0.60 -13.93
N ASP A 50 8.51 0.24 -15.22
CA ASP A 50 9.27 -0.84 -15.85
C ASP A 50 9.16 -2.17 -15.06
N ASP A 51 10.28 -2.77 -14.68
CA ASP A 51 10.35 -3.98 -13.86
C ASP A 51 10.17 -3.71 -12.35
N ARG A 52 10.10 -2.44 -11.91
CA ARG A 52 9.98 -2.03 -10.50
C ARG A 52 8.57 -2.15 -9.92
N VAL A 53 7.74 -3.02 -10.47
CA VAL A 53 6.40 -3.32 -9.97
C VAL A 53 6.45 -4.59 -9.11
N ILE A 54 6.08 -4.46 -7.84
CA ILE A 54 5.94 -5.56 -6.88
C ILE A 54 4.45 -5.91 -6.74
N SER A 55 4.02 -6.97 -7.41
CA SER A 55 2.60 -7.35 -7.48
C SER A 55 2.46 -8.85 -7.73
N LEU A 56 1.27 -9.42 -7.49
CA LEU A 56 0.98 -10.78 -7.92
C LEU A 56 0.91 -10.84 -9.47
N GLY A 57 1.62 -11.79 -10.07
CA GLY A 57 1.59 -12.03 -11.53
C GLY A 57 2.63 -11.27 -12.37
N VAL A 58 3.61 -10.61 -11.73
CA VAL A 58 4.76 -9.95 -12.40
C VAL A 58 6.08 -10.55 -11.91
N GLN A 59 7.21 -10.11 -12.50
CA GLN A 59 8.55 -10.62 -12.20
C GLN A 59 8.91 -10.51 -10.70
N HIS A 60 8.69 -9.34 -10.10
CA HIS A 60 8.80 -9.18 -8.65
C HIS A 60 7.49 -9.56 -7.98
N ALA A 61 7.26 -10.86 -7.87
CA ALA A 61 6.01 -11.40 -7.36
C ALA A 61 5.80 -11.06 -5.87
N PHE A 62 4.67 -10.45 -5.53
CA PHE A 62 4.24 -10.29 -4.14
C PHE A 62 3.50 -11.55 -3.65
N PRO A 63 3.81 -12.09 -2.47
CA PRO A 63 3.18 -13.31 -1.98
C PRO A 63 1.68 -13.08 -1.69
N PRO A 64 0.80 -14.03 -2.07
CA PRO A 64 -0.61 -13.93 -1.77
C PRO A 64 -0.85 -13.97 -0.24
N ARG A 65 -1.95 -13.35 0.21
CA ARG A 65 -2.41 -13.38 1.62
C ARG A 65 -1.35 -12.92 2.64
N SER A 66 -0.55 -11.92 2.29
CA SER A 66 0.54 -11.41 3.12
C SER A 66 0.29 -9.98 3.62
N PRO A 67 -0.80 -9.72 4.38
CA PRO A 67 -1.06 -8.39 4.95
C PRO A 67 0.07 -7.94 5.90
N ASP A 68 0.78 -8.89 6.51
CA ASP A 68 1.93 -8.62 7.37
C ASP A 68 3.12 -7.98 6.65
N LEU A 69 3.12 -7.99 5.31
CA LEU A 69 4.18 -7.39 4.48
C LEU A 69 3.72 -6.10 3.77
N THR A 70 2.46 -5.70 3.97
CA THR A 70 1.89 -4.47 3.40
C THR A 70 1.83 -3.38 4.48
N PRO A 71 2.61 -2.30 4.35
CA PRO A 71 2.62 -1.18 5.32
C PRO A 71 1.26 -0.58 5.63
N LEU A 72 0.37 -0.53 4.63
CA LEU A 72 -0.99 -0.04 4.81
C LEU A 72 -1.78 -0.95 5.76
N ASP A 73 -1.70 -2.27 5.58
CA ASP A 73 -2.46 -3.25 6.35
C ASP A 73 -1.95 -3.40 7.79
N PHE A 74 -0.64 -3.62 7.98
CA PHE A 74 -0.11 -3.87 9.33
C PHE A 74 0.03 -2.61 10.19
N SER A 75 -0.06 -1.41 9.60
CA SER A 75 0.16 -0.15 10.33
C SER A 75 -0.88 0.92 10.03
N ILE A 76 -0.90 1.50 8.82
CA ILE A 76 -1.62 2.76 8.56
C ILE A 76 -3.13 2.60 8.76
N PHE A 77 -3.74 1.52 8.27
CA PHE A 77 -5.18 1.30 8.44
C PHE A 77 -5.58 1.09 9.91
N GLY A 78 -4.75 0.39 10.69
CA GLY A 78 -4.95 0.27 12.14
C GLY A 78 -4.90 1.62 12.84
N TYR A 79 -3.85 2.39 12.56
CA TYR A 79 -3.69 3.76 13.07
C TYR A 79 -4.87 4.66 12.73
N LEU A 80 -5.27 4.72 11.45
CA LEU A 80 -6.38 5.55 11.02
C LEU A 80 -7.69 5.11 11.68
N LYS A 81 -7.96 3.81 11.77
CA LYS A 81 -9.15 3.29 12.45
C LYS A 81 -9.18 3.74 13.92
N ASP A 82 -8.07 3.58 14.64
CA ASP A 82 -7.99 3.95 16.06
C ASP A 82 -8.15 5.44 16.32
N LYS A 83 -7.82 6.29 15.34
CA LYS A 83 -7.93 7.76 15.44
C LYS A 83 -9.28 8.29 14.96
N VAL A 84 -9.73 7.83 13.81
CA VAL A 84 -10.97 8.28 13.16
C VAL A 84 -12.19 7.89 14.00
N PHE A 85 -12.21 6.69 14.59
CA PHE A 85 -13.36 6.21 15.35
C PHE A 85 -13.35 6.61 16.85
N GLN A 86 -12.47 7.52 17.28
CA GLN A 86 -12.55 8.10 18.64
C GLN A 86 -13.75 9.04 18.80
N ARG A 87 -14.25 9.59 17.69
CA ARG A 87 -15.45 10.44 17.65
C ARG A 87 -16.51 9.76 16.80
N GLN A 88 -17.76 9.82 17.23
CA GLN A 88 -18.88 9.44 16.40
C GLN A 88 -19.06 10.46 15.26
N MET A 89 -19.25 9.97 14.05
CA MET A 89 -19.50 10.79 12.86
C MET A 89 -20.89 10.47 12.32
N ASN A 90 -21.56 11.48 11.78
CA ASN A 90 -22.97 11.38 11.41
C ASN A 90 -23.20 11.24 9.90
N ASN A 91 -22.17 11.49 9.08
CA ASN A 91 -22.27 11.43 7.63
C ASN A 91 -20.91 11.12 6.98
N LEU A 92 -20.95 10.88 5.66
CA LEU A 92 -19.77 10.53 4.88
C LEU A 92 -18.76 11.68 4.77
N ALA A 93 -19.21 12.93 4.71
CA ALA A 93 -18.32 14.09 4.59
C ALA A 93 -17.46 14.28 5.85
N GLU A 94 -18.05 14.11 7.03
CA GLU A 94 -17.32 14.10 8.30
C GLU A 94 -16.29 12.96 8.36
N LEU A 95 -16.65 11.77 7.87
CA LEU A 95 -15.73 10.63 7.80
C LEU A 95 -14.54 10.90 6.88
N GLN A 96 -14.80 11.41 5.68
CA GLN A 96 -13.74 11.78 4.73
C GLN A 96 -12.79 12.82 5.32
N HIS A 97 -13.36 13.87 5.94
CA HIS A 97 -12.58 14.93 6.56
C HIS A 97 -11.68 14.43 7.71
N GLU A 98 -12.20 13.56 8.59
CA GLU A 98 -11.38 12.99 9.67
C GLU A 98 -10.29 12.05 9.12
N ILE A 99 -10.58 11.25 8.08
CA ILE A 99 -9.54 10.42 7.43
C ILE A 99 -8.43 11.31 6.87
N GLU A 100 -8.78 12.35 6.10
CA GLU A 100 -7.82 13.28 5.52
C GLU A 100 -6.96 13.96 6.59
N ARG A 101 -7.59 14.44 7.67
CA ARG A 101 -6.91 15.06 8.81
C ARG A 101 -5.86 14.12 9.43
N TRP A 102 -6.21 12.86 9.67
CA TRP A 102 -5.29 11.90 10.28
C TRP A 102 -4.24 11.39 9.30
N VAL A 103 -4.54 11.31 8.01
CA VAL A 103 -3.54 11.05 6.96
C VAL A 103 -2.50 12.19 6.93
N GLN A 104 -2.92 13.45 6.97
CA GLN A 104 -2.03 14.62 7.01
C GLN A 104 -1.19 14.70 8.29
N SER A 105 -1.61 14.01 9.36
CA SER A 105 -0.84 13.92 10.62
C SER A 105 0.32 12.91 10.54
N ILE A 106 0.38 12.07 9.50
CA ILE A 106 1.44 11.07 9.33
C ILE A 106 2.72 11.81 8.92
N ASP A 107 3.67 11.89 9.84
CA ASP A 107 4.94 12.57 9.61
C ASP A 107 6.02 11.61 9.07
N GLY A 108 7.15 12.20 8.65
CA GLY A 108 8.28 11.44 8.12
C GLY A 108 8.89 10.46 9.12
N ARG A 109 8.80 10.71 10.44
CA ARG A 109 9.31 9.79 11.47
C ARG A 109 8.42 8.57 11.58
N MET A 110 7.10 8.74 11.50
CA MET A 110 6.15 7.64 11.45
C MET A 110 6.39 6.77 10.22
N LEU A 111 6.57 7.38 9.04
CA LEU A 111 6.89 6.66 7.82
C LEU A 111 8.21 5.88 7.95
N GLN A 112 9.28 6.49 8.45
CA GLN A 112 10.55 5.81 8.69
C GLN A 112 10.38 4.57 9.59
N ASN A 113 9.66 4.70 10.71
CA ASN A 113 9.39 3.57 11.60
C ASN A 113 8.60 2.45 10.92
N ILE A 114 7.62 2.79 10.07
CA ILE A 114 6.84 1.82 9.30
C ILE A 114 7.74 1.06 8.33
N PHE A 115 8.64 1.74 7.62
CA PHE A 115 9.57 1.10 6.69
C PHE A 115 10.63 0.25 7.42
N GLU A 116 11.12 0.66 8.58
CA GLU A 116 11.98 -0.19 9.42
C GLU A 116 11.24 -1.43 9.92
N SER A 117 9.98 -1.29 10.34
CA SER A 117 9.11 -2.44 10.67
C SER A 117 8.92 -3.36 9.46
N LYS A 118 8.70 -2.81 8.26
CA LYS A 118 8.58 -3.59 7.03
C LYS A 118 9.84 -4.44 6.78
N LYS A 119 11.04 -3.86 6.92
CA LYS A 119 12.31 -4.60 6.77
C LYS A 119 12.41 -5.76 7.76
N LYS A 120 12.09 -5.53 9.04
CA LYS A 120 12.08 -6.59 10.07
C LYS A 120 11.11 -7.71 9.72
N ARG A 121 9.88 -7.37 9.34
CA ARG A 121 8.83 -8.33 8.95
C ARG A 121 9.23 -9.17 7.74
N VAL A 122 9.84 -8.55 6.73
CA VAL A 122 10.39 -9.27 5.56
C VAL A 122 11.50 -10.24 5.99
N ASN A 123 12.44 -9.80 6.83
CA ASN A 123 13.51 -10.68 7.31
C ASN A 123 12.98 -11.87 8.10
N MET A 124 12.02 -11.65 9.01
CA MET A 124 11.38 -12.74 9.76
C MET A 124 10.62 -13.70 8.85
N CYS A 125 9.92 -13.19 7.84
CA CYS A 125 9.27 -14.02 6.82
C CYS A 125 10.29 -14.93 6.13
N LEU A 126 11.47 -14.40 5.77
CA LEU A 126 12.54 -15.18 5.15
C LEU A 126 13.13 -16.22 6.13
N GLU A 127 13.43 -15.82 7.36
CA GLU A 127 13.98 -16.71 8.41
C GLU A 127 13.06 -17.88 8.75
N LEU A 128 11.74 -17.66 8.68
CA LEU A 128 10.73 -18.68 8.92
C LEU A 128 10.20 -19.32 7.64
N ASN A 129 10.88 -19.15 6.50
CA ASN A 129 10.51 -19.76 5.21
C ASN A 129 9.06 -19.48 4.76
N GLY A 130 8.54 -18.28 5.04
CA GLY A 130 7.20 -17.85 4.65
C GLY A 130 6.08 -18.14 5.65
N GLU A 131 6.40 -18.75 6.80
CA GLU A 131 5.42 -19.02 7.86
C GLU A 131 4.98 -17.75 8.60
N HIS A 132 3.86 -17.84 9.33
CA HIS A 132 3.34 -16.72 10.12
C HIS A 132 4.25 -16.36 11.30
N PHE A 133 4.68 -15.10 11.35
CA PHE A 133 5.62 -14.58 12.35
C PHE A 133 5.03 -13.55 13.31
N GLN A 134 3.73 -13.25 13.20
CA GLN A 134 3.08 -12.19 13.99
C GLN A 134 3.24 -12.36 15.51
N HIS A 135 3.33 -13.59 15.98
CA HIS A 135 3.52 -13.94 17.39
C HIS A 135 4.92 -13.63 17.93
N LEU A 136 5.85 -13.21 17.07
CA LEU A 136 7.25 -12.92 17.37
C LEU A 136 7.58 -11.43 17.23
N LEU A 137 6.60 -10.59 16.88
CA LEU A 137 6.75 -9.15 16.63
C LEU A 137 6.48 -8.29 17.86
#